data_AF-W6NHU4-F1
#
_entry.id   AF-W6NHU4-F1
#
_cell.length_a   1.000
_cell.length_b   1.000
_cell.length_c   1.000
_cell.angle_alpha   90.00
_cell.angle_beta   90.00
_cell.angle_gamma   90.00
#
_symmetry.space_group_name_H-M   'P 1'
#
loop_
_entity.id
_entity.type
_entity.pdbx_description
1 polymer ?
#
loop_
_entity_poly.entity_id
_entity_poly.type
_entity_poly.pdbx_seq_one_letter_code
_entity_poly.pdbx_strand_id
1 'polypeptide(L)'
;MALHWNSILLWMIFNANKELNNPSKVPYIGSPMKLFDDMENFMAVRKIESEKQEIWYPLNETIIQRLNDPEYQAVIRVRIGKSYFPHGLSNWRECPNCWELFIYLSHEWNIYSKSLFQPQLIPKLSFNFKVKSSAEEKSSQNNQADFIQCPFCGKMVSLINTPIVMQSNFKGNYPPSIENIQCDMRISLENAEHIIFMRYTLAKDDVIYRTMFAAKINRENHFCSHK
;
A
#
# COMPACT_ATOMS: atom_id res chain seq x y z
N MET A 1 -3.85 13.03 -12.19
CA MET A 1 -3.59 11.73 -11.53
C MET A 1 -2.37 11.88 -10.64
N ALA A 2 -2.56 11.87 -9.32
CA ALA A 2 -1.54 12.11 -8.32
C ALA A 2 -0.81 10.80 -7.92
N LEU A 3 -0.28 10.05 -8.90
CA LEU A 3 0.23 8.68 -8.70
C LEU A 3 1.37 8.56 -7.68
N HIS A 4 2.13 9.64 -7.42
CA HIS A 4 3.27 9.61 -6.50
C HIS A 4 2.96 10.01 -5.05
N TRP A 5 1.88 10.77 -4.80
CA TRP A 5 1.59 11.26 -3.44
C TRP A 5 1.19 10.14 -2.49
N ASN A 6 0.52 9.10 -3.00
CA ASN A 6 0.08 7.97 -2.18
C ASN A 6 1.25 7.22 -1.54
N SER A 7 2.34 6.99 -2.30
CA SER A 7 3.55 6.35 -1.78
C SER A 7 4.23 7.21 -0.70
N ILE A 8 4.21 8.54 -0.84
CA ILE A 8 4.74 9.47 0.16
C ILE A 8 3.91 9.43 1.44
N LEU A 9 2.59 9.52 1.33
CA LEU A 9 1.69 9.50 2.49
C LEU A 9 1.81 8.17 3.24
N LEU A 10 1.76 7.05 2.51
CA LEU A 10 1.95 5.72 3.08
C LEU A 10 3.28 5.61 3.81
N TRP A 11 4.35 6.13 3.21
CA TRP A 11 5.67 6.13 3.82
C TRP A 11 5.74 6.97 5.11
N MET A 12 5.07 8.12 5.14
CA MET A 12 4.96 8.94 6.35
C MET A 12 4.22 8.18 7.46
N ILE A 13 3.11 7.51 7.13
CA ILE A 13 2.35 6.69 8.08
C ILE A 13 3.22 5.55 8.63
N PHE A 14 3.95 4.82 7.77
CA PHE A 14 4.80 3.72 8.22
C PHE A 14 5.91 4.18 9.15
N ASN A 15 6.53 5.33 8.86
CA ASN A 15 7.56 5.91 9.74
C ASN A 15 6.97 6.39 11.07
N ALA A 16 5.79 7.01 11.06
CA ALA A 16 5.09 7.42 12.28
C ALA A 16 4.72 6.21 13.15
N ASN A 17 4.20 5.14 12.53
CA ASN A 17 3.90 3.88 13.21
C ASN A 17 5.18 3.25 13.79
N LYS A 18 6.30 3.23 13.04
CA LYS A 18 7.59 2.77 13.56
C LYS A 18 8.05 3.57 14.79
N GLU A 19 7.92 4.90 14.75
CA GLU A 19 8.30 5.77 15.86
C GLU A 19 7.44 5.53 17.10
N LEU A 20 6.12 5.46 16.92
CA LEU A 20 5.16 5.21 18.00
C LEU A 20 5.28 3.79 18.56
N ASN A 21 5.72 2.82 17.76
CA ASN A 21 5.97 1.45 18.23
C ASN A 21 7.26 1.30 19.05
N ASN A 22 8.05 2.36 19.21
CA ASN A 22 9.19 2.36 20.11
C ASN A 22 8.71 2.19 21.56
N PRO A 23 9.32 1.31 22.38
CA PRO A 23 8.92 1.08 23.77
C PRO A 23 8.79 2.36 24.63
N SER A 24 9.58 3.40 24.32
CA SER A 24 9.53 4.70 25.02
C SER A 24 8.35 5.60 24.64
N LYS A 25 7.66 5.34 23.53
CA LYS A 25 6.59 6.17 22.95
C LYS A 25 5.29 5.41 22.71
N VAL A 26 5.24 4.13 23.09
CA VAL A 26 4.10 3.25 22.81
C VAL A 26 2.80 3.84 23.36
N PRO A 27 1.78 4.05 22.51
CA PRO A 27 0.48 4.49 22.98
C PRO A 27 -0.10 3.53 24.02
N TYR A 28 -0.85 4.06 24.99
CA TYR A 28 -1.42 3.26 26.08
C TYR A 28 -2.92 3.53 26.21
N ILE A 29 -3.73 2.48 26.11
CA ILE A 29 -5.17 2.52 26.40
C ILE A 29 -5.51 1.26 27.20
N GLY A 30 -5.43 1.34 28.53
CA GLY A 30 -5.55 0.19 29.44
C GLY A 30 -4.40 -0.83 29.33
N SER A 31 -3.71 -0.89 28.20
CA SER A 31 -2.54 -1.71 27.87
C SER A 31 -1.70 -1.02 26.79
N PRO A 32 -0.40 -1.34 26.64
CA PRO A 32 0.44 -0.84 25.56
C PRO A 32 -0.12 -1.28 24.21
N MET A 33 -0.14 -0.36 23.23
CA MET A 33 -0.72 -0.58 21.91
C MET A 33 0.31 -0.34 20.80
N LYS A 34 0.49 -1.32 19.92
CA LYS A 34 1.28 -1.17 18.69
C LYS A 34 0.39 -0.86 17.49
N LEU A 35 0.90 -0.04 16.57
CA LEU A 35 0.21 0.43 15.38
C LEU A 35 0.82 -0.19 14.12
N PHE A 36 0.00 -0.72 13.22
CA PHE A 36 0.42 -1.26 11.93
C PHE A 36 -0.54 -0.84 10.83
N ASP A 37 -0.21 -1.18 9.59
CA ASP A 37 -1.03 -0.90 8.42
C ASP A 37 -1.34 -2.19 7.66
N ASP A 38 -2.60 -2.34 7.25
CA ASP A 38 -3.05 -3.36 6.32
C ASP A 38 -3.21 -2.72 4.94
N MET A 39 -2.64 -3.35 3.91
CA MET A 39 -2.80 -2.91 2.52
C MET A 39 -3.77 -3.80 1.74
N GLU A 40 -4.61 -4.55 2.46
CA GLU A 40 -5.66 -5.47 2.01
C GLU A 40 -5.14 -6.72 1.28
N ASN A 41 -4.27 -6.54 0.30
CA ASN A 41 -3.54 -7.66 -0.27
C ASN A 41 -2.41 -8.05 0.68
N PHE A 42 -2.29 -9.35 0.95
CA PHE A 42 -1.14 -9.93 1.65
C PHE A 42 0.11 -9.82 0.76
N MET A 43 0.68 -8.62 0.71
CA MET A 43 1.82 -8.30 -0.13
C MET A 43 3.10 -8.46 0.66
N ALA A 44 4.07 -9.16 0.06
CA ALA A 44 5.43 -9.06 0.56
C ALA A 44 5.97 -7.65 0.36
N VAL A 45 6.69 -7.19 1.36
CA VAL A 45 7.53 -6.00 1.28
C VAL A 45 8.96 -6.46 1.06
N ARG A 46 9.68 -5.82 0.13
CA ARG A 46 11.14 -5.97 0.09
C ARG A 46 11.71 -5.37 1.37
N LYS A 47 12.33 -6.19 2.23
CA LYS A 47 12.73 -5.80 3.58
C LYS A 47 13.62 -4.55 3.57
N ILE A 48 13.20 -3.54 4.35
CA ILE A 48 13.91 -2.27 4.52
C ILE A 48 15.19 -2.51 5.33
N GLU A 49 16.26 -1.75 5.07
CA GLU A 49 17.56 -1.91 5.75
C GLU A 49 18.20 -3.29 5.57
N SER A 50 17.82 -4.02 4.50
CA SER A 50 18.49 -5.25 4.08
C SER A 50 19.26 -5.04 2.78
N GLU A 51 20.50 -5.50 2.75
CA GLU A 51 21.36 -5.51 1.55
C GLU A 51 20.98 -6.64 0.59
N LYS A 52 20.27 -7.65 1.09
CA LYS A 52 19.85 -8.84 0.33
C LYS A 52 18.38 -8.73 -0.07
N GLN A 53 17.98 -9.56 -1.03
CA GLN A 53 16.57 -9.77 -1.40
C GLN A 53 15.85 -10.56 -0.31
N GLU A 54 15.61 -9.93 0.84
CA GLU A 54 14.81 -10.49 1.91
C GLU A 54 13.37 -10.01 1.85
N ILE A 55 12.43 -10.90 2.18
CA ILE A 55 11.01 -10.60 2.27
C ILE A 55 10.66 -10.24 3.71
N TRP A 56 9.79 -9.24 3.86
CA TRP A 56 9.10 -8.95 5.09
C TRP A 56 7.59 -8.98 4.83
N TYR A 57 6.84 -9.73 5.65
CA TYR A 57 5.38 -9.78 5.56
C TYR A 57 4.76 -8.80 6.56
N PRO A 58 3.92 -7.86 6.11
CA PRO A 58 3.16 -7.00 7.00
C PRO A 58 2.11 -7.80 7.78
N LEU A 59 1.66 -7.25 8.91
CA LEU A 59 0.53 -7.80 9.64
C LEU A 59 -0.76 -7.53 8.86
N ASN A 60 -1.71 -8.46 8.95
CA ASN A 60 -3.05 -8.29 8.41
C ASN A 60 -4.10 -8.39 9.52
N GLU A 61 -5.34 -8.06 9.17
CA GLU A 61 -6.48 -8.10 10.08
C GLU A 61 -6.63 -9.45 10.81
N THR A 62 -6.53 -10.57 10.10
CA THR A 62 -6.69 -11.92 10.68
C THR A 62 -5.68 -12.22 11.77
N ILE A 63 -4.41 -11.84 11.58
CA ILE A 63 -3.38 -12.01 12.61
C ILE A 63 -3.68 -11.14 13.82
N ILE A 64 -4.17 -9.92 13.60
CA ILE A 64 -4.44 -8.97 14.67
C ILE A 64 -5.68 -9.35 15.48
N GLN A 65 -6.71 -9.90 14.85
CA GLN A 65 -7.86 -10.46 15.56
C GLN A 65 -7.41 -11.50 16.59
N ARG A 66 -6.47 -12.39 16.23
CA ARG A 66 -5.89 -13.36 17.16
C ARG A 66 -5.03 -12.72 18.25
N LEU A 67 -4.21 -11.73 17.91
CA LEU A 67 -3.36 -11.03 18.90
C LEU A 67 -4.19 -10.22 19.90
N ASN A 68 -5.37 -9.75 19.48
CA ASN A 68 -6.28 -8.98 20.30
C ASN A 68 -7.38 -9.81 20.96
N ASP A 69 -7.37 -11.12 20.80
CA ASP A 69 -8.37 -12.01 21.40
C ASP A 69 -8.47 -11.71 22.91
N PRO A 70 -9.67 -11.44 23.47
CA PRO A 70 -9.84 -11.21 24.89
C PRO A 70 -9.47 -12.43 25.74
N GLU A 71 -9.63 -13.65 25.23
CA GLU A 71 -9.27 -14.88 25.92
C GLU A 71 -7.75 -15.07 26.00
N TYR A 72 -7.01 -14.45 25.08
CA TYR A 72 -5.57 -14.39 25.12
C TYR A 72 -5.10 -13.16 25.90
N GLN A 73 -4.46 -13.35 27.06
CA GLN A 73 -3.88 -12.25 27.84
C GLN A 73 -2.59 -11.72 27.19
N ALA A 74 -2.72 -11.14 26.00
CA ALA A 74 -1.63 -10.44 25.36
C ALA A 74 -1.24 -9.22 26.19
N VAL A 75 0.06 -9.13 26.53
CA VAL A 75 0.65 -7.99 27.23
C VAL A 75 0.59 -6.70 26.39
N ILE A 76 0.47 -6.85 25.06
CA ILE A 76 0.46 -5.76 24.10
C ILE A 76 -0.74 -5.94 23.17
N ARG A 77 -1.55 -4.90 23.04
CA ARG A 77 -2.63 -4.82 22.05
C ARG A 77 -2.09 -4.28 20.73
N VAL A 78 -2.77 -4.60 19.64
CA VAL A 78 -2.37 -4.19 18.30
C VAL A 78 -3.52 -3.49 17.61
N ARG A 79 -3.26 -2.36 16.96
CA ARG A 79 -4.24 -1.67 16.12
C ARG A 79 -3.71 -1.61 14.70
N ILE A 80 -4.60 -1.81 13.74
CA ILE A 80 -4.27 -1.73 12.33
C ILE A 80 -5.08 -0.66 11.61
N GLY A 81 -4.41 0.10 10.76
CA GLY A 81 -5.02 1.02 9.81
C GLY A 81 -5.14 0.36 8.45
N LYS A 82 -6.34 0.30 7.90
CA LYS A 82 -6.58 -0.32 6.59
C LYS A 82 -6.48 0.74 5.48
N SER A 83 -5.58 0.53 4.53
CA SER A 83 -5.29 1.47 3.44
C SER A 83 -5.62 0.85 2.08
N TYR A 84 -6.60 1.44 1.40
CA TYR A 84 -7.07 0.96 0.10
C TYR A 84 -6.47 1.76 -1.04
N PHE A 85 -5.91 1.05 -2.03
CA PHE A 85 -5.39 1.65 -3.27
C PHE A 85 -6.14 1.08 -4.48
N PRO A 86 -7.41 1.50 -4.70
CA PRO A 86 -8.29 0.90 -5.71
C PRO A 86 -7.86 1.14 -7.17
N HIS A 87 -6.83 1.96 -7.38
CA HIS A 87 -6.20 2.22 -8.68
C HIS A 87 -4.78 1.66 -8.77
N GLY A 88 -4.35 0.91 -7.75
CA GLY A 88 -2.99 0.45 -7.57
C GLY A 88 -2.05 1.55 -7.06
N LEU A 89 -0.79 1.17 -6.91
CA LEU A 89 0.30 2.06 -6.54
C LEU A 89 1.46 1.89 -7.50
N SER A 90 2.16 3.01 -7.78
CA SER A 90 3.34 2.97 -8.64
C SER A 90 4.44 2.09 -8.08
N ASN A 91 4.55 1.94 -6.76
CA ASN A 91 5.58 1.12 -6.12
C ASN A 91 5.25 -0.37 -6.04
N TRP A 92 4.16 -0.83 -6.66
CA TRP A 92 3.79 -2.25 -6.70
C TRP A 92 4.41 -2.97 -7.91
N ARG A 93 4.63 -4.27 -7.76
CA ARG A 93 4.94 -5.17 -8.87
C ARG A 93 4.21 -6.49 -8.69
N GLU A 94 3.57 -6.94 -9.75
CA GLU A 94 2.98 -8.27 -9.85
C GLU A 94 3.90 -9.14 -10.72
N CYS A 95 4.45 -10.21 -10.17
CA CYS A 95 5.39 -11.02 -10.93
C CYS A 95 4.67 -11.90 -11.97
N PRO A 96 4.98 -11.82 -13.27
CA PRO A 96 4.33 -12.67 -14.27
C PRO A 96 4.73 -14.15 -14.18
N ASN A 97 5.73 -14.49 -13.35
CA ASN A 97 6.21 -15.86 -13.17
C ASN A 97 5.55 -16.57 -11.98
N CYS A 98 5.49 -15.91 -10.82
CA CYS A 98 4.91 -16.51 -9.61
C CYS A 98 3.60 -15.85 -9.16
N TRP A 99 3.12 -14.82 -9.88
CA TRP A 99 1.89 -14.06 -9.61
C TRP A 99 1.84 -13.34 -8.25
N GLU A 100 2.94 -13.36 -7.51
CA GLU A 100 3.05 -12.64 -6.26
C GLU A 100 3.12 -11.13 -6.47
N LEU A 101 2.27 -10.42 -5.71
CA LEU A 101 2.28 -8.98 -5.61
C LEU A 101 3.22 -8.56 -4.48
N PHE A 102 4.16 -7.68 -4.79
CA PHE A 102 5.06 -7.11 -3.80
C PHE A 102 5.19 -5.61 -3.96
N ILE A 103 5.54 -4.97 -2.85
CA ILE A 103 5.74 -3.52 -2.79
C ILE A 103 7.22 -3.20 -2.61
N TYR A 104 7.68 -2.26 -3.42
CA TYR A 104 8.93 -1.56 -3.18
C TYR A 104 8.68 -0.40 -2.21
N LEU A 105 9.44 -0.38 -1.13
CA LEU A 105 9.54 0.76 -0.21
C LEU A 105 11.00 1.23 -0.18
N SER A 106 11.29 2.19 0.69
CA SER A 106 12.64 2.73 0.81
C SER A 106 13.67 1.71 1.32
N HIS A 107 14.96 2.04 1.18
CA HIS A 107 16.07 1.26 1.75
C HIS A 107 16.36 1.57 3.22
N GLU A 108 15.87 2.68 3.75
CA GLU A 108 16.11 3.14 5.12
C GLU A 108 14.81 3.67 5.72
N TRP A 109 14.65 3.55 7.03
CA TRP A 109 13.53 4.14 7.75
C TRP A 109 13.75 5.62 8.05
N ASN A 110 13.42 6.47 7.09
CA ASN A 110 13.47 7.91 7.23
C ASN A 110 12.38 8.56 6.36
N ILE A 111 11.61 9.50 6.91
CA ILE A 111 10.59 10.26 6.15
C ILE A 111 11.18 11.03 4.97
N TYR A 112 12.46 11.43 5.04
CA TYR A 112 13.18 12.13 3.98
C TYR A 112 13.99 11.19 3.09
N SER A 113 13.71 9.88 3.15
CA SER A 113 14.51 8.93 2.41
C SER A 113 14.44 9.18 0.91
N LYS A 114 15.62 9.36 0.32
CA LYS A 114 15.77 9.65 -1.11
C LYS A 114 15.49 8.43 -2.00
N SER A 115 15.45 7.24 -1.41
CA SER A 115 15.22 5.98 -2.12
C SER A 115 13.79 5.46 -2.07
N LEU A 116 12.83 6.30 -1.65
CA LEU A 116 11.42 5.90 -1.57
C LEU A 116 10.85 5.46 -2.92
N PHE A 117 11.30 6.09 -4.01
CA PHE A 117 10.86 5.75 -5.34
C PHE A 117 11.71 4.61 -5.90
N GLN A 118 11.00 3.59 -6.38
CA GLN A 118 11.57 2.48 -7.13
C GLN A 118 12.24 3.00 -8.42
N PRO A 119 13.05 2.18 -9.09
CA PRO A 119 13.63 2.54 -10.37
C PRO A 119 12.55 2.83 -11.42
N GLN A 120 12.77 3.89 -12.20
CA GLN A 120 11.87 4.43 -13.22
C GLN A 120 12.45 4.21 -14.62
N LEU A 121 11.60 4.31 -15.66
CA LEU A 121 12.03 4.24 -17.07
C LEU A 121 13.13 5.25 -17.40
N ILE A 122 13.06 6.44 -16.80
CA ILE A 122 14.07 7.49 -16.95
C ILE A 122 15.04 7.38 -15.77
N PRO A 123 16.31 6.98 -15.96
CA PRO A 123 17.26 6.76 -14.86
C PRO A 123 17.44 7.98 -13.94
N LYS A 124 17.31 9.19 -14.48
CA LYS A 124 17.39 10.44 -13.71
C LYS A 124 16.25 10.61 -12.69
N LEU A 125 15.16 9.86 -12.84
CA LEU A 125 14.02 9.83 -11.91
C LEU A 125 14.11 8.66 -10.92
N SER A 126 15.10 7.77 -11.06
CA SER A 126 15.42 6.69 -10.13
C SER A 126 16.30 7.23 -9.00
N PHE A 127 15.71 7.95 -8.06
CA PHE A 127 16.45 8.61 -6.98
C PHE A 127 17.06 7.59 -6.00
N ASN A 128 18.39 7.52 -5.93
CA ASN A 128 19.15 6.75 -4.94
C ASN A 128 18.67 5.28 -4.76
N PHE A 129 18.15 4.66 -5.82
CA PHE A 129 17.80 3.25 -5.79
C PHE A 129 19.05 2.41 -5.49
N LYS A 130 18.95 1.50 -4.52
CA LYS A 130 20.01 0.56 -4.17
C LYS A 130 19.66 -0.84 -4.69
N VAL A 131 20.53 -1.33 -5.55
CA VAL A 131 20.50 -2.70 -6.02
C VAL A 131 20.71 -3.67 -4.86
N LYS A 132 19.93 -4.76 -4.81
CA LYS A 132 20.01 -5.81 -3.79
C LYS A 132 20.42 -7.18 -4.33
N SER A 133 20.70 -7.28 -5.63
CA SER A 133 21.16 -8.52 -6.25
C SER A 133 22.02 -8.30 -7.48
N SER A 134 22.86 -9.29 -7.79
CA SER A 134 23.68 -9.29 -9.01
C SER A 134 22.84 -9.26 -10.30
N ALA A 135 21.60 -9.75 -10.25
CA ALA A 135 20.67 -9.68 -11.38
C ALA A 135 20.18 -8.25 -11.63
N GLU A 136 19.83 -7.51 -10.57
CA GLU A 136 19.49 -6.08 -10.63
C GLU A 136 20.68 -5.25 -11.10
N GLU A 137 21.90 -5.59 -10.66
CA GLU A 137 23.12 -4.89 -11.09
C GLU A 137 23.38 -5.04 -12.59
N LYS A 138 23.33 -6.28 -13.10
CA LYS A 138 23.46 -6.57 -14.53
C LYS A 138 22.38 -5.87 -15.36
N SER A 139 21.14 -5.84 -14.86
CA SER A 139 20.03 -5.14 -15.50
C SER A 139 20.33 -3.64 -15.64
N SER A 140 20.80 -3.01 -14.55
CA SER A 140 21.18 -1.61 -14.57
C SER A 140 22.30 -1.31 -15.58
N GLN A 141 23.28 -2.22 -15.72
CA GLN A 141 24.37 -2.08 -16.68
C GLN A 141 23.91 -2.24 -18.15
N ASN A 142 22.84 -3.02 -18.38
CA ASN A 142 22.29 -3.29 -19.71
C ASN A 142 21.22 -2.28 -20.16
N ASN A 143 21.19 -1.06 -19.60
CA ASN A 143 20.17 -0.03 -19.85
C ASN A 143 18.73 -0.46 -19.51
N GLN A 144 18.53 -1.50 -18.70
CA GLN A 144 17.24 -1.94 -18.20
C GLN A 144 16.97 -1.25 -16.85
N ALA A 145 16.69 0.04 -16.93
CA ALA A 145 16.75 0.97 -15.80
C ALA A 145 15.57 0.88 -14.80
N ASP A 146 14.43 0.30 -15.19
CA ASP A 146 13.20 0.22 -14.39
C ASP A 146 12.92 -1.15 -13.78
N PHE A 147 13.88 -2.07 -13.94
CA PHE A 147 13.74 -3.44 -13.52
C PHE A 147 14.10 -3.60 -12.05
N ILE A 148 13.30 -4.42 -11.37
CA ILE A 148 13.57 -4.92 -10.02
C ILE A 148 13.42 -6.42 -9.99
N GLN A 149 14.16 -7.08 -9.11
CA GLN A 149 14.02 -8.52 -8.95
C GLN A 149 12.83 -8.84 -8.04
N CYS A 150 12.00 -9.79 -8.47
CA CYS A 150 10.97 -10.38 -7.62
C CYS A 150 11.63 -11.07 -6.42
N PRO A 151 11.27 -10.72 -5.18
CA PRO A 151 11.92 -11.28 -3.99
C PRO A 151 11.53 -12.75 -3.73
N PHE A 152 10.50 -13.26 -4.39
CA PHE A 152 10.02 -14.64 -4.23
C PHE A 152 10.70 -15.65 -5.16
N CYS A 153 10.64 -15.40 -6.48
CA CYS A 153 11.14 -16.35 -7.48
C CYS A 153 12.41 -15.87 -8.21
N GLY A 154 12.89 -14.66 -7.91
CA GLY A 154 14.11 -14.12 -8.51
C GLY A 154 13.96 -13.62 -9.96
N LYS A 155 12.77 -13.67 -10.55
CA LYS A 155 12.49 -13.14 -11.90
C LYS A 155 12.62 -11.60 -11.90
N MET A 156 13.28 -11.04 -12.91
CA MET A 156 13.30 -9.60 -13.14
C MET A 156 11.94 -9.12 -13.66
N VAL A 157 11.39 -8.07 -13.04
CA VAL A 157 10.10 -7.44 -13.38
C VAL A 157 10.29 -5.95 -13.58
N SER A 158 9.51 -5.33 -14.47
CA SER A 158 9.68 -3.92 -14.87
C SER A 158 8.41 -3.12 -14.62
N LEU A 159 8.37 -1.84 -14.98
CA LEU A 159 7.20 -0.98 -14.78
C LEU A 159 5.94 -1.49 -15.47
N ILE A 160 6.06 -2.24 -16.57
CA ILE A 160 4.91 -2.86 -17.25
C ILE A 160 4.16 -3.87 -16.36
N ASN A 161 4.84 -4.39 -15.33
CA ASN A 161 4.27 -5.33 -14.36
C ASN A 161 3.68 -4.62 -13.13
N THR A 162 3.45 -3.31 -13.21
CA THR A 162 2.79 -2.55 -12.14
C THR A 162 1.28 -2.62 -12.34
N PRO A 163 0.51 -3.24 -11.42
CA PRO A 163 -0.93 -3.28 -11.54
C PRO A 163 -1.52 -1.91 -11.19
N ILE A 164 -1.67 -1.05 -12.20
CA ILE A 164 -2.33 0.26 -12.09
C ILE A 164 -3.53 0.26 -13.03
N VAL A 165 -4.66 0.76 -12.53
CA VAL A 165 -5.83 0.95 -13.38
C VAL A 165 -6.18 2.42 -13.49
N MET A 166 -6.35 2.86 -14.73
CA MET A 166 -6.72 4.22 -15.02
C MET A 166 -8.16 4.49 -14.57
N GLN A 167 -8.36 5.57 -13.82
CA GLN A 167 -9.68 6.11 -13.54
C GLN A 167 -10.25 6.63 -14.86
N SER A 168 -11.06 5.81 -15.53
CA SER A 168 -11.69 6.15 -16.80
C SER A 168 -13.02 5.41 -16.96
N ASN A 169 -13.89 5.97 -17.81
CA ASN A 169 -15.17 5.34 -18.17
C ASN A 169 -14.99 4.06 -19.02
N PHE A 170 -13.83 3.89 -19.65
CA PHE A 170 -13.51 2.72 -20.45
C PHE A 170 -12.87 1.67 -19.53
N LYS A 171 -13.72 0.78 -19.02
CA LYS A 171 -13.29 -0.31 -18.13
C LYS A 171 -12.64 -1.41 -18.96
N GLY A 172 -11.33 -1.59 -18.78
CA GLY A 172 -10.61 -2.79 -19.20
C GLY A 172 -10.69 -3.89 -18.14
N ASN A 173 -9.99 -4.99 -18.37
CA ASN A 173 -9.80 -6.03 -17.35
C ASN A 173 -8.93 -5.46 -16.21
N TYR A 174 -9.46 -5.45 -14.98
CA TYR A 174 -8.69 -5.07 -13.80
C TYR A 174 -7.79 -6.25 -13.41
N PRO A 175 -6.56 -6.01 -12.90
CA PRO A 175 -5.78 -7.06 -12.27
C PRO A 175 -6.57 -7.63 -11.07
N PRO A 176 -6.59 -8.96 -10.84
CA PRO A 176 -7.34 -9.58 -9.74
C PRO A 176 -7.01 -8.97 -8.37
N SER A 177 -5.75 -8.58 -8.16
CA SER A 177 -5.28 -7.89 -6.97
C SER A 177 -6.00 -6.56 -6.73
N ILE A 178 -6.33 -5.81 -7.78
CA ILE A 178 -7.07 -4.55 -7.70
C ILE A 178 -8.57 -4.80 -7.50
N GLU A 179 -9.14 -5.83 -8.12
CA GLU A 179 -10.55 -6.19 -7.93
C GLU A 179 -10.84 -6.55 -6.48
N ASN A 180 -9.98 -7.35 -5.84
CA ASN A 180 -10.11 -7.71 -4.43
C ASN A 180 -10.12 -6.46 -3.53
N ILE A 181 -9.16 -5.54 -3.74
CA ILE A 181 -9.11 -4.26 -3.01
C ILE A 181 -10.38 -3.46 -3.20
N GLN A 182 -10.89 -3.37 -4.44
CA GLN A 182 -12.11 -2.62 -4.72
C GLN A 182 -13.34 -3.25 -4.06
N CYS A 183 -13.42 -4.58 -4.01
CA CYS A 183 -14.51 -5.29 -3.34
C CYS A 183 -14.50 -5.03 -1.84
N ASP A 184 -13.37 -5.22 -1.17
CA ASP A 184 -13.27 -5.02 0.27
C ASP A 184 -13.43 -3.55 0.66
N MET A 185 -12.87 -2.63 -0.13
CA MET A 185 -13.08 -1.19 0.08
C MET A 185 -14.56 -0.81 0.01
N ARG A 186 -15.35 -1.40 -0.90
CA ARG A 186 -16.79 -1.13 -0.99
C ARG A 186 -17.51 -1.59 0.27
N ILE A 187 -17.18 -2.77 0.80
CA ILE A 187 -17.75 -3.29 2.05
C ILE A 187 -17.45 -2.32 3.20
N SER A 188 -16.19 -1.89 3.32
CA SER A 188 -15.79 -0.91 4.34
C SER A 188 -16.49 0.44 4.20
N LEU A 189 -16.70 0.92 2.97
CA LEU A 189 -17.41 2.18 2.71
C LEU A 189 -18.92 2.08 2.96
N GLU A 190 -19.54 0.92 2.71
CA GLU A 190 -20.95 0.67 3.03
C GLU A 190 -21.20 0.69 4.53
N ASN A 191 -20.30 0.10 5.32
CA ASN A 191 -20.39 0.07 6.78
C ASN A 191 -19.88 1.34 7.48
N ALA A 192 -19.22 2.25 6.75
CA ALA A 192 -18.70 3.47 7.34
C ALA A 192 -19.83 4.42 7.79
N GLU A 193 -19.76 4.86 9.05
CA GLU A 193 -20.68 5.87 9.60
C GLU A 193 -20.29 7.29 9.17
N HIS A 194 -18.99 7.52 8.99
CA HIS A 194 -18.44 8.82 8.63
C HIS A 194 -17.44 8.71 7.49
N ILE A 195 -17.63 9.53 6.46
CA ILE A 195 -16.77 9.57 5.28
C ILE A 195 -16.24 10.99 5.10
N ILE A 196 -14.92 11.13 5.08
CA ILE A 196 -14.24 12.42 4.90
C ILE A 196 -13.51 12.41 3.56
N PHE A 197 -13.90 13.32 2.69
CA PHE A 197 -13.21 13.54 1.42
C PHE A 197 -12.15 14.63 1.58
N MET A 198 -10.89 14.28 1.31
CA MET A 198 -9.77 15.24 1.34
C MET A 198 -9.24 15.48 -0.08
N ARG A 199 -9.46 16.69 -0.60
CA ARG A 199 -9.04 17.09 -1.97
C ARG A 199 -9.50 16.14 -3.08
N TYR A 200 -10.56 15.39 -2.84
CA TYR A 200 -11.17 14.50 -3.81
C TYR A 200 -12.45 15.13 -4.33
N THR A 201 -12.51 15.33 -5.64
CA THR A 201 -13.55 16.12 -6.29
C THR A 201 -14.75 15.30 -6.76
N LEU A 202 -14.74 13.97 -6.56
CA LEU A 202 -15.77 13.06 -7.08
C LEU A 202 -16.05 13.33 -8.57
N ALA A 203 -15.00 13.20 -9.39
CA ALA A 203 -15.05 13.55 -10.81
C ALA A 203 -16.14 12.78 -11.56
N LYS A 204 -16.67 13.35 -12.64
CA LYS A 204 -17.88 12.84 -13.31
C LYS A 204 -17.72 11.41 -13.84
N ASP A 205 -16.51 11.06 -14.24
CA ASP A 205 -16.06 9.74 -14.71
C ASP A 205 -15.91 8.70 -13.60
N ASP A 206 -15.99 9.10 -12.33
CA ASP A 206 -16.01 8.20 -11.19
C ASP A 206 -17.41 7.66 -10.89
N VAL A 207 -18.03 7.06 -11.91
CA VAL A 207 -19.43 6.65 -11.88
C VAL A 207 -19.71 5.66 -10.75
N ILE A 208 -18.77 4.74 -10.48
CA ILE A 208 -18.95 3.71 -9.45
C ILE A 208 -19.07 4.35 -8.07
N TYR A 209 -18.08 5.13 -7.64
CA TYR A 209 -18.08 5.69 -6.29
C TYR A 209 -19.17 6.75 -6.13
N ARG A 210 -19.46 7.55 -7.16
CA ARG A 210 -20.59 8.49 -7.14
C ARG A 210 -21.93 7.78 -6.95
N THR A 211 -22.15 6.67 -7.65
CA THR A 211 -23.39 5.88 -7.51
C THR A 211 -23.49 5.26 -6.13
N MET A 212 -22.39 4.72 -5.61
CA MET A 212 -22.32 4.12 -4.29
C MET A 212 -22.59 5.14 -3.17
N PHE A 213 -21.95 6.31 -3.20
CA PHE A 213 -22.20 7.36 -2.21
C PHE A 213 -23.63 7.92 -2.30
N ALA A 214 -24.16 8.13 -3.51
CA ALA A 214 -25.55 8.54 -3.69
C ALA A 214 -26.54 7.51 -3.12
N ALA A 215 -26.29 6.21 -3.35
CA ALA A 215 -27.11 5.14 -2.79
C ALA A 215 -27.07 5.13 -1.26
N LYS A 216 -25.90 5.34 -0.64
CA LYS A 216 -25.76 5.39 0.82
C LYS A 216 -26.49 6.58 1.43
N ILE A 217 -26.36 7.78 0.85
CA ILE A 217 -27.08 8.99 1.31
C ILE A 217 -28.59 8.74 1.29
N ASN A 218 -29.11 8.13 0.21
CA ASN A 218 -30.54 7.85 0.07
C ASN A 218 -31.08 6.80 1.04
N ARG A 219 -30.24 5.90 1.57
CA ARG A 219 -30.68 4.83 2.50
C ARG A 219 -30.78 5.28 3.96
N GLU A 220 -29.87 6.16 4.40
CA GLU A 220 -29.61 6.36 5.84
C GLU A 220 -29.77 7.83 6.31
N ASN A 221 -30.32 8.74 5.50
CA ASN A 221 -30.46 10.17 5.84
C ASN A 221 -29.13 10.79 6.32
N HIS A 222 -28.01 10.43 5.69
CA HIS A 222 -26.69 10.95 6.04
C HIS A 222 -26.59 12.46 5.82
N PHE A 223 -26.00 13.15 6.79
CA PHE A 223 -25.71 14.58 6.67
C PHE A 223 -24.47 14.81 5.79
N CYS A 224 -24.66 15.43 4.63
CA CYS A 224 -23.57 15.94 3.81
C CYS A 224 -23.31 17.41 4.11
N SER A 225 -22.19 17.71 4.78
CA SER A 225 -21.72 19.09 4.91
C SER A 225 -21.09 19.55 3.59
N HIS A 226 -21.76 20.41 2.85
CA HIS A 226 -21.13 21.14 1.74
C HIS A 226 -20.42 22.39 2.28
N LYS A 227 -19.14 22.55 1.95
CA LYS A 227 -18.43 23.83 1.99
C LYS A 227 -18.04 24.21 0.58
#